data_AF-Q5MGM3-F1
#
_entry.id   AF-Q5MGM3-F1
#
_cell.length_a   1.000
_cell.length_b   1.000
_cell.length_c   1.000
_cell.angle_alpha   90.00
_cell.angle_beta   90.00
_cell.angle_gamma   90.00
#
_symmetry.space_group_name_H-M   'P 1'
#
loop_
_entity.id
_entity.type
_entity.pdbx_description
1 polymer ?
#
loop_
_entity_poly.entity_id
_entity_poly.type
_entity_poly.pdbx_seq_one_letter_code
_entity_poly.pdbx_strand_id
1 'polypeptide(L)'
;IYDKFIEAAVKYAQSIKVGNPCDPTTFNGPQIDETMMNKVLGYIEKGKKEGAKLLTGGKRIGNVGYYIQPAVFVDVKDDMTIAREEIFGPVQSILKFETLDEVIDRANDTTFGLAAGIFTTNVNNALQFSKHVEAGTVWVNTYLMFGTQCPFGGFKDFGLGRENGLNCVDAYLEVKTVSMALPKKF
;
A
#
# COMPACT_ATOMS: atom_id res chain seq x y z
N ILE A 1 -2.85 -14.33 -16.51
CA ILE A 1 -2.78 -15.13 -15.26
C ILE A 1 -3.87 -14.79 -14.24
N TYR A 2 -4.82 -13.90 -14.58
CA TYR A 2 -5.78 -13.31 -13.65
C TYR A 2 -6.60 -14.36 -12.87
N ASP A 3 -7.23 -15.31 -13.56
CA ASP A 3 -8.09 -16.30 -12.90
C ASP A 3 -7.31 -17.18 -11.90
N LYS A 4 -6.12 -17.66 -12.31
CA LYS A 4 -5.23 -18.43 -11.43
C LYS A 4 -4.76 -17.62 -10.22
N PHE A 5 -4.52 -16.32 -10.40
CA PHE A 5 -4.13 -15.43 -9.31
C PHE A 5 -5.27 -15.25 -8.31
N ILE A 6 -6.50 -15.06 -8.79
CA ILE A 6 -7.69 -14.95 -7.95
C ILE A 6 -7.89 -16.20 -7.10
N GLU A 7 -7.84 -17.38 -7.72
CA GLU A 7 -8.00 -18.65 -7.00
C GLU A 7 -6.97 -18.80 -5.86
N ALA A 8 -5.72 -18.48 -6.15
CA ALA A 8 -4.64 -18.51 -5.15
C ALA A 8 -4.85 -17.46 -4.04
N ALA A 9 -5.25 -16.23 -4.40
CA ALA A 9 -5.51 -15.15 -3.44
C ALA A 9 -6.66 -15.49 -2.49
N VAL A 10 -7.77 -16.01 -3.01
CA VAL A 10 -8.93 -16.46 -2.21
C VAL A 10 -8.52 -17.58 -1.26
N LYS A 11 -7.82 -18.59 -1.78
CA LYS A 11 -7.33 -19.71 -0.95
C LYS A 11 -6.41 -19.24 0.17
N TYR A 12 -5.50 -18.31 -0.14
CA TYR A 12 -4.60 -17.74 0.87
C TYR A 12 -5.38 -16.95 1.92
N ALA A 13 -6.27 -16.05 1.51
CA ALA A 13 -7.09 -15.25 2.42
C ALA A 13 -7.93 -16.11 3.38
N GLN A 14 -8.48 -17.25 2.89
CA GLN A 14 -9.23 -18.20 3.71
C GLN A 14 -8.36 -18.98 4.71
N SER A 15 -7.06 -19.13 4.43
CA SER A 15 -6.11 -19.82 5.31
C SER A 15 -5.61 -18.96 6.46
N ILE A 16 -5.79 -17.63 6.39
CA ILE A 16 -5.33 -16.70 7.41
C ILE A 16 -6.11 -16.91 8.71
N LYS A 17 -5.40 -17.32 9.76
CA LYS A 17 -5.96 -17.39 11.12
C LYS A 17 -6.05 -15.98 11.71
N VAL A 18 -7.28 -15.51 11.88
CA VAL A 18 -7.59 -14.27 12.60
C VAL A 18 -7.89 -14.61 14.06
N GLY A 19 -7.25 -13.92 15.01
CA GLY A 19 -7.41 -14.27 16.42
C GLY A 19 -6.61 -13.40 17.39
N ASN A 20 -6.45 -13.90 18.62
CA ASN A 20 -5.71 -13.23 19.68
C ASN A 20 -4.25 -13.00 19.23
N PRO A 21 -3.73 -11.76 19.25
CA PRO A 21 -2.33 -11.48 18.88
C PRO A 21 -1.28 -12.20 19.74
N CYS A 22 -1.64 -12.65 20.95
CA CYS A 22 -0.75 -13.42 21.81
C CYS A 22 -0.71 -14.93 21.49
N ASP A 23 -1.60 -15.42 20.62
CA ASP A 23 -1.54 -16.80 20.12
C ASP A 23 -0.52 -16.86 18.98
N PRO A 24 0.55 -17.67 19.08
CA PRO A 24 1.62 -17.74 18.06
C PRO A 24 1.15 -18.27 16.71
N THR A 25 -0.04 -18.86 16.63
CA THR A 25 -0.64 -19.34 15.39
C THR A 25 -1.56 -18.30 14.72
N THR A 26 -1.85 -17.18 15.40
CA THR A 26 -2.57 -16.05 14.81
C THR A 26 -1.68 -15.32 13.82
N PHE A 27 -2.20 -15.08 12.62
CA PHE A 27 -1.53 -14.26 11.61
C PHE A 27 -2.08 -12.83 11.57
N ASN A 28 -3.40 -12.66 11.76
CA ASN A 28 -4.04 -11.35 11.76
C ASN A 28 -4.74 -11.06 13.10
N GLY A 29 -4.42 -9.92 13.70
CA GLY A 29 -5.08 -9.40 14.89
C GLY A 29 -6.37 -8.60 14.60
N PRO A 30 -6.94 -7.94 15.63
CA PRO A 30 -8.10 -7.06 15.45
C PRO A 30 -7.69 -5.74 14.78
N GLN A 31 -8.69 -5.00 14.30
CA GLN A 31 -8.53 -3.57 14.02
C GLN A 31 -8.29 -2.80 15.33
N ILE A 32 -7.78 -1.58 15.23
CA ILE A 32 -7.37 -0.80 16.42
C ILE A 32 -8.54 -0.44 17.33
N ASP A 33 -9.70 -0.09 16.76
CA ASP A 33 -10.89 0.32 17.50
C ASP A 33 -12.19 0.04 16.71
N GLU A 34 -13.34 0.37 17.33
CA GLU A 34 -14.67 0.23 16.73
C GLU A 34 -14.86 1.15 15.52
N THR A 35 -14.36 2.39 15.59
CA THR A 35 -14.46 3.38 14.51
C THR A 35 -13.81 2.86 13.24
N MET A 36 -12.58 2.33 13.36
CA MET A 36 -11.83 1.74 12.27
C MET A 36 -12.52 0.48 11.73
N MET A 37 -13.00 -0.40 12.61
CA MET A 37 -13.74 -1.59 12.18
C MET A 37 -14.99 -1.22 11.37
N ASN A 38 -15.77 -0.25 11.85
CA ASN A 38 -16.97 0.21 11.17
C ASN A 38 -16.64 0.92 9.84
N LYS A 39 -15.54 1.69 9.78
CA LYS A 39 -15.02 2.27 8.54
C LYS A 39 -14.70 1.17 7.51
N VAL A 40 -13.93 0.15 7.89
CA VAL A 40 -13.58 -0.97 7.00
C VAL A 40 -14.82 -1.74 6.51
N LEU A 41 -15.74 -2.07 7.42
CA LEU A 41 -17.00 -2.73 7.06
C LEU A 41 -17.84 -1.86 6.11
N GLY A 42 -17.84 -0.55 6.31
CA GLY A 42 -18.44 0.41 5.40
C GLY A 42 -17.87 0.35 3.98
N TYR A 43 -16.55 0.28 3.82
CA TYR A 43 -15.91 0.10 2.51
C TYR A 43 -16.27 -1.23 1.84
N ILE A 44 -16.32 -2.32 2.61
CA ILE A 44 -16.76 -3.62 2.10
C ILE A 44 -18.18 -3.51 1.53
N GLU A 45 -19.09 -2.83 2.22
CA GLU A 45 -20.45 -2.62 1.72
C GLU A 45 -20.49 -1.69 0.49
N LYS A 46 -19.66 -0.64 0.44
CA LYS A 46 -19.53 0.22 -0.75
C LYS A 46 -19.06 -0.57 -1.97
N GLY A 47 -18.00 -1.39 -1.83
CA GLY A 47 -17.48 -2.22 -2.91
C GLY A 47 -18.53 -3.15 -3.52
N LYS A 48 -19.34 -3.80 -2.67
CA LYS A 48 -20.48 -4.62 -3.14
C LYS A 48 -21.52 -3.79 -3.90
N LYS A 49 -21.86 -2.60 -3.40
CA LYS A 49 -22.86 -1.70 -4.01
C LYS A 49 -22.40 -1.14 -5.35
N GLU A 50 -21.10 -0.91 -5.52
CA GLU A 50 -20.50 -0.41 -6.76
C GLU A 50 -20.30 -1.52 -7.80
N GLY A 51 -20.59 -2.77 -7.45
CA GLY A 51 -20.58 -3.90 -8.38
C GLY A 51 -19.30 -4.73 -8.37
N ALA A 52 -18.36 -4.47 -7.45
CA ALA A 52 -17.24 -5.38 -7.22
C ALA A 52 -17.73 -6.69 -6.61
N LYS A 53 -17.10 -7.80 -6.98
CA LYS A 53 -17.48 -9.13 -6.51
C LYS A 53 -16.64 -9.54 -5.31
N LEU A 54 -17.26 -9.66 -4.14
CA LEU A 54 -16.64 -10.21 -2.94
C LEU A 54 -16.58 -11.74 -3.02
N LEU A 55 -15.37 -12.30 -3.11
CA LEU A 55 -15.18 -13.75 -3.22
C LEU A 55 -15.01 -14.47 -1.88
N THR A 56 -14.50 -13.79 -0.86
CA THR A 56 -14.35 -14.34 0.49
C THR A 56 -14.30 -13.23 1.54
N GLY A 57 -14.60 -13.58 2.79
CA GLY A 57 -14.47 -12.71 3.97
C GLY A 57 -15.46 -11.54 4.01
N GLY A 58 -14.96 -10.39 4.49
CA GLY A 58 -15.73 -9.15 4.51
C GLY A 58 -16.83 -9.08 5.57
N LYS A 59 -16.68 -9.82 6.67
CA LYS A 59 -17.59 -9.80 7.82
C LYS A 59 -16.84 -9.67 9.13
N ARG A 60 -17.51 -9.15 10.16
CA ARG A 60 -17.02 -9.18 11.54
C ARG A 60 -16.90 -10.62 12.04
N ILE A 61 -15.87 -10.89 12.84
CA ILE A 61 -15.70 -12.17 13.54
C ILE A 61 -16.04 -11.98 15.02
N GLY A 62 -17.05 -12.73 15.49
CA GLY A 62 -17.48 -12.71 16.89
C GLY A 62 -18.06 -11.37 17.35
N ASN A 63 -18.30 -11.27 18.66
CA ASN A 63 -18.93 -10.10 19.29
C ASN A 63 -17.97 -9.33 20.23
N VAL A 64 -16.75 -9.83 20.41
CA VAL A 64 -15.72 -9.24 21.29
C VAL A 64 -14.48 -8.91 20.47
N GLY A 65 -13.94 -7.72 20.68
CA GLY A 65 -12.86 -7.17 19.85
C GLY A 65 -13.33 -6.74 18.46
N TYR A 66 -12.36 -6.31 17.66
CA TYR A 66 -12.59 -5.62 16.38
C TYR A 66 -12.07 -6.45 15.20
N TYR A 67 -12.45 -7.72 15.13
CA TYR A 67 -11.93 -8.65 14.14
C TYR A 67 -12.76 -8.63 12.85
N ILE A 68 -12.08 -8.60 11.70
CA ILE A 68 -12.69 -8.64 10.36
C ILE A 68 -12.06 -9.79 9.58
N GLN A 69 -12.89 -10.56 8.86
CA GLN A 69 -12.43 -11.59 7.94
C GLN A 69 -11.67 -10.98 6.75
N PRO A 70 -10.48 -11.51 6.38
CA PRO A 70 -9.76 -11.10 5.18
C PRO A 70 -10.64 -11.17 3.94
N ALA A 71 -10.87 -10.02 3.32
CA ALA A 71 -11.77 -9.86 2.20
C ALA A 71 -10.99 -9.80 0.89
N VAL A 72 -11.52 -10.44 -0.15
CA VAL A 72 -10.95 -10.36 -1.52
C VAL A 72 -12.06 -9.95 -2.49
N PHE A 73 -11.88 -8.78 -3.10
CA PHE A 73 -12.71 -8.27 -4.17
C PHE A 73 -12.04 -8.50 -5.53
N VAL A 74 -12.84 -8.90 -6.51
CA VAL A 74 -12.46 -9.00 -7.93
C VAL A 74 -13.42 -8.20 -8.79
N ASP A 75 -13.11 -8.11 -10.09
CA ASP A 75 -13.83 -7.26 -11.03
C ASP A 75 -13.91 -5.79 -10.57
N VAL A 76 -12.90 -5.37 -9.80
CA VAL A 76 -12.75 -3.99 -9.32
C VAL A 76 -12.36 -3.10 -10.50
N LYS A 77 -12.97 -1.91 -10.58
CA LYS A 77 -12.67 -0.88 -11.57
C LYS A 77 -12.06 0.34 -10.90
N ASP A 78 -11.32 1.12 -11.67
CA ASP A 78 -10.51 2.23 -11.15
C ASP A 78 -11.36 3.35 -10.53
N ASP A 79 -12.62 3.49 -10.93
CA ASP A 79 -13.57 4.49 -10.44
C ASP A 79 -14.28 4.08 -9.13
N MET A 80 -14.12 2.83 -8.69
CA MET A 80 -14.74 2.34 -7.46
C MET A 80 -14.06 2.92 -6.22
N THR A 81 -14.85 3.19 -5.18
CA THR A 81 -14.36 3.70 -3.90
C THR A 81 -13.26 2.80 -3.31
N ILE A 82 -13.40 1.48 -3.42
CA ILE A 82 -12.41 0.49 -2.90
C ILE A 82 -11.13 0.38 -3.75
N ALA A 83 -11.05 1.08 -4.88
CA ALA A 83 -9.82 1.26 -5.66
C ALA A 83 -9.19 2.65 -5.47
N ARG A 84 -9.99 3.63 -5.03
CA ARG A 84 -9.60 5.04 -4.91
C ARG A 84 -9.20 5.47 -3.51
N GLU A 85 -9.91 4.98 -2.50
CA GLU A 85 -9.77 5.42 -1.12
C GLU A 85 -9.03 4.39 -0.26
N GLU A 86 -8.31 4.89 0.73
CA GLU A 86 -7.53 4.06 1.63
C GLU A 86 -8.41 3.40 2.71
N ILE A 87 -8.55 2.08 2.61
CA ILE A 87 -9.41 1.28 3.50
C ILE A 87 -8.76 1.07 4.88
N PHE A 88 -7.44 0.86 4.94
CA PHE A 88 -6.68 0.57 6.17
C PHE A 88 -7.16 -0.68 6.94
N GLY A 89 -7.73 -1.66 6.24
CA GLY A 89 -8.21 -2.92 6.80
C GLY A 89 -7.84 -4.14 5.95
N PRO A 90 -8.20 -5.36 6.37
CA PRO A 90 -7.84 -6.59 5.68
C PRO A 90 -8.73 -6.82 4.44
N VAL A 91 -8.65 -5.92 3.47
CA VAL A 91 -9.45 -5.91 2.23
C VAL A 91 -8.52 -5.77 1.03
N GLN A 92 -8.51 -6.78 0.16
CA GLN A 92 -7.73 -6.79 -1.08
C GLN A 92 -8.64 -6.52 -2.29
N SER A 93 -8.27 -5.55 -3.12
CA SER A 93 -8.89 -5.27 -4.42
C SER A 93 -8.00 -5.82 -5.54
N ILE A 94 -8.56 -6.67 -6.42
CA ILE A 94 -7.81 -7.28 -7.53
C ILE A 94 -8.37 -6.79 -8.87
N LEU A 95 -7.54 -6.06 -9.59
CA LEU A 95 -7.82 -5.51 -10.92
C LEU A 95 -7.03 -6.28 -11.99
N LYS A 96 -7.55 -6.29 -13.22
CA LYS A 96 -6.84 -6.81 -14.41
C LYS A 96 -6.36 -5.68 -15.29
N PHE A 97 -5.32 -5.93 -16.06
CA PHE A 97 -4.75 -5.03 -17.05
C PHE A 97 -4.24 -5.87 -18.23
N GLU A 98 -4.01 -5.23 -19.38
CA GLU A 98 -3.56 -5.91 -20.60
C GLU A 98 -2.14 -5.51 -21.00
N THR A 99 -1.75 -4.25 -20.77
CA THR A 99 -0.42 -3.75 -21.19
C THR A 99 0.32 -3.05 -20.07
N LEU A 100 1.65 -3.01 -20.18
CA LEU A 100 2.48 -2.36 -19.17
C LEU A 100 2.25 -0.84 -19.13
N ASP A 101 2.11 -0.21 -20.29
CA ASP A 101 1.91 1.24 -20.38
C ASP A 101 0.57 1.65 -19.73
N GLU A 102 -0.51 0.94 -20.09
CA GLU A 102 -1.85 1.14 -19.50
C GLU A 102 -1.86 0.96 -17.98
N VAL A 103 -1.21 -0.07 -17.44
CA VAL A 103 -1.20 -0.29 -15.98
C VAL A 103 -0.34 0.73 -15.24
N ILE A 104 0.70 1.28 -15.87
CA ILE A 104 1.50 2.38 -15.30
C ILE A 104 0.63 3.64 -15.22
N ASP A 105 -0.08 3.99 -16.29
CA ASP A 105 -0.98 5.15 -16.30
C ASP A 105 -2.06 5.03 -15.21
N ARG A 106 -2.69 3.84 -15.10
CA ARG A 106 -3.70 3.56 -14.07
C ARG A 106 -3.13 3.55 -12.65
N ALA A 107 -1.90 3.04 -12.46
CA ALA A 107 -1.24 3.08 -11.15
C ALA A 107 -0.91 4.51 -10.70
N ASN A 108 -0.64 5.40 -11.66
CA ASN A 108 -0.35 6.81 -11.41
C ASN A 108 -1.60 7.68 -11.32
N ASP A 109 -2.75 7.24 -11.84
CA ASP A 109 -4.04 7.93 -11.71
C ASP A 109 -4.54 7.84 -10.26
N THR A 110 -3.86 8.54 -9.36
CA THR A 110 -4.21 8.64 -7.95
C THR A 110 -3.52 9.86 -7.34
N THR A 111 -4.12 10.40 -6.29
CA THR A 111 -3.54 11.49 -5.49
C THR A 111 -2.44 11.00 -4.54
N PHE A 112 -2.34 9.68 -4.32
CA PHE A 112 -1.34 9.07 -3.44
C PHE A 112 -0.05 8.69 -4.20
N GLY A 113 1.02 8.39 -3.48
CA GLY A 113 2.30 8.01 -4.09
C GLY A 113 3.33 7.44 -3.11
N LEU A 114 2.90 6.66 -2.11
CA LEU A 114 3.83 6.15 -1.10
C LEU A 114 4.79 5.10 -1.66
N ALA A 115 4.23 3.97 -2.13
CA ALA A 115 5.01 2.84 -2.59
C ALA A 115 4.25 2.05 -3.67
N ALA A 116 5.00 1.34 -4.51
CA ALA A 116 4.50 0.46 -5.55
C ALA A 116 5.36 -0.81 -5.64
N GLY A 117 4.88 -1.84 -6.34
CA GLY A 117 5.68 -3.02 -6.61
C GLY A 117 5.31 -3.73 -7.91
N ILE A 118 6.32 -4.33 -8.53
CA ILE A 118 6.18 -5.11 -9.76
C ILE A 118 6.77 -6.51 -9.56
N PHE A 119 6.02 -7.52 -9.99
CA PHE A 119 6.46 -8.91 -10.04
C PHE A 119 6.61 -9.35 -11.49
N THR A 120 7.85 -9.55 -11.94
CA THR A 120 8.17 -9.92 -13.32
C THR A 120 9.55 -10.56 -13.41
N THR A 121 9.72 -11.49 -14.36
CA THR A 121 11.04 -12.02 -14.74
C THR A 121 11.71 -11.19 -15.85
N ASN A 122 10.99 -10.25 -16.46
CA ASN A 122 11.52 -9.38 -17.51
C ASN A 122 12.10 -8.10 -16.92
N VAL A 123 13.43 -7.96 -17.00
CA VAL A 123 14.16 -6.81 -16.47
C VAL A 123 13.75 -5.48 -17.13
N ASN A 124 13.39 -5.49 -18.42
CA ASN A 124 12.94 -4.27 -19.10
C ASN A 124 11.63 -3.78 -18.51
N ASN A 125 10.69 -4.69 -18.24
CA ASN A 125 9.42 -4.32 -17.60
C ASN A 125 9.65 -3.79 -16.18
N ALA A 126 10.54 -4.42 -15.41
CA ALA A 126 10.90 -3.95 -14.08
C ALA A 126 11.46 -2.52 -14.12
N LEU A 127 12.39 -2.23 -15.03
CA LEU A 127 13.00 -0.91 -15.18
C LEU A 127 12.00 0.14 -15.68
N GLN A 128 11.17 -0.19 -16.68
CA GLN A 128 10.15 0.72 -17.21
C GLN A 128 9.13 1.09 -16.12
N PHE A 129 8.59 0.09 -15.41
CA PHE A 129 7.67 0.34 -14.31
C PHE A 129 8.31 1.18 -13.21
N SER A 130 9.53 0.83 -12.76
CA SER A 130 10.20 1.53 -11.67
C SER A 130 10.58 2.97 -12.01
N LYS A 131 10.80 3.25 -13.29
CA LYS A 131 11.13 4.60 -13.77
C LYS A 131 9.88 5.49 -13.88
N HIS A 132 8.75 4.91 -14.26
CA HIS A 132 7.55 5.68 -14.65
C HIS A 132 6.45 5.71 -13.60
N VAL A 133 6.44 4.79 -12.63
CA VAL A 133 5.49 4.85 -11.52
C VAL A 133 5.86 6.00 -10.55
N GLU A 134 4.87 6.77 -10.14
CA GLU A 134 5.02 7.93 -9.27
C GLU A 134 4.90 7.52 -7.79
N ALA A 135 5.91 6.81 -7.30
CA ALA A 135 5.96 6.30 -5.93
C ALA A 135 7.31 6.56 -5.25
N GLY A 136 7.27 6.78 -3.94
CA GLY A 136 8.45 6.99 -3.10
C GLY A 136 9.39 5.79 -3.02
N THR A 137 8.81 4.59 -2.99
CA THR A 137 9.52 3.31 -2.98
C THR A 137 8.92 2.38 -4.03
N VAL A 138 9.77 1.75 -4.85
CA VAL A 138 9.33 0.72 -5.80
C VAL A 138 10.04 -0.60 -5.50
N TRP A 139 9.28 -1.65 -5.23
CA TRP A 139 9.80 -2.99 -5.04
C TRP A 139 9.73 -3.82 -6.33
N VAL A 140 10.80 -4.56 -6.63
CA VAL A 140 10.84 -5.51 -7.76
C VAL A 140 10.94 -6.92 -7.20
N ASN A 141 9.96 -7.78 -7.50
CA ASN A 141 9.86 -9.17 -7.04
C ASN A 141 9.90 -9.34 -5.51
N THR A 142 9.47 -8.33 -4.77
CA THR A 142 9.30 -8.33 -3.31
C THR A 142 8.24 -7.30 -2.92
N TYR A 143 7.84 -7.25 -1.66
CA TYR A 143 6.94 -6.23 -1.12
C TYR A 143 7.20 -6.05 0.38
N LEU A 144 6.98 -4.84 0.91
CA LEU A 144 7.25 -4.49 2.32
C LEU A 144 8.69 -4.76 2.78
N MET A 145 9.66 -4.70 1.87
CA MET A 145 11.07 -4.78 2.23
C MET A 145 11.57 -3.38 2.60
N PHE A 146 11.81 -3.16 3.90
CA PHE A 146 12.29 -1.88 4.43
C PHE A 146 13.69 -2.05 5.03
N GLY A 147 14.49 -0.99 4.95
CA GLY A 147 15.80 -0.90 5.61
C GLY A 147 16.04 0.53 6.08
N THR A 148 16.60 0.69 7.28
CA THR A 148 16.88 2.01 7.87
C THR A 148 17.87 2.84 7.04
N GLN A 149 18.61 2.19 6.15
CA GLN A 149 19.58 2.79 5.24
C GLN A 149 18.90 3.48 4.04
N CYS A 150 17.68 3.09 3.69
CA CYS A 150 16.97 3.59 2.51
C CYS A 150 15.96 4.66 2.92
N PRO A 151 15.93 5.82 2.25
CA PRO A 151 14.90 6.82 2.51
C PRO A 151 13.51 6.27 2.16
N PHE A 152 12.51 6.68 2.93
CA PHE A 152 11.11 6.30 2.80
C PHE A 152 10.23 7.54 2.92
N GLY A 153 9.19 7.63 2.10
CA GLY A 153 8.28 8.76 2.07
C GLY A 153 7.68 8.94 0.68
N GLY A 154 6.47 9.48 0.62
CA GLY A 154 5.67 9.44 -0.61
C GLY A 154 5.92 10.58 -1.60
N PHE A 155 5.30 10.42 -2.76
CA PHE A 155 5.02 11.44 -3.75
C PHE A 155 3.61 12.01 -3.51
N LYS A 156 3.30 13.12 -4.19
CA LYS A 156 1.97 13.77 -4.23
C LYS A 156 1.44 14.07 -2.82
N ASP A 157 0.16 13.80 -2.57
CA ASP A 157 -0.51 14.15 -1.33
C ASP A 157 -0.09 13.26 -0.15
N PHE A 158 0.71 12.21 -0.39
CA PHE A 158 1.10 11.30 0.68
C PHE A 158 2.13 11.93 1.64
N GLY A 159 2.92 12.91 1.20
CA GLY A 159 3.76 13.65 2.13
C GLY A 159 4.89 14.47 1.51
N LEU A 160 5.48 15.31 2.35
CA LEU A 160 6.65 16.13 2.03
C LEU A 160 7.85 15.66 2.86
N GLY A 161 9.00 15.51 2.21
CA GLY A 161 10.23 15.04 2.86
C GLY A 161 10.39 13.51 2.84
N ARG A 162 11.41 13.02 3.56
CA ARG A 162 11.76 11.60 3.66
C ARG A 162 12.19 11.27 5.09
N GLU A 163 11.79 10.10 5.57
CA GLU A 163 12.29 9.46 6.78
C GLU A 163 13.29 8.36 6.40
N ASN A 164 14.12 7.90 7.33
CA ASN A 164 15.22 6.95 7.10
C ASN A 164 16.30 7.43 6.10
N GLY A 165 17.36 6.64 5.98
CA GLY A 165 18.52 6.96 5.15
C GLY A 165 19.22 8.25 5.58
N LEU A 166 20.19 8.71 4.78
CA LEU A 166 20.90 9.96 5.08
C LEU A 166 20.03 11.19 4.83
N ASN A 167 19.08 11.10 3.88
CA ASN A 167 18.21 12.21 3.52
C ASN A 167 17.29 12.69 4.64
N CYS A 168 16.96 11.84 5.62
CA CYS A 168 16.10 12.27 6.72
C CYS A 168 16.81 13.28 7.63
N VAL A 169 18.14 13.27 7.69
CA VAL A 169 18.92 14.15 8.58
C VAL A 169 18.65 15.61 8.25
N ASP A 170 18.47 15.95 6.96
CA ASP A 170 18.19 17.32 6.52
C ASP A 170 16.91 17.89 7.15
N ALA A 171 15.91 17.06 7.46
CA ALA A 171 14.69 17.49 8.14
C ALA A 171 14.88 17.80 9.65
N TYR A 172 16.01 17.40 10.22
CA TYR A 172 16.37 17.64 11.63
C TYR A 172 17.52 18.64 11.80
N LEU A 173 18.03 19.22 10.71
CA LEU A 173 19.10 20.21 10.73
C LEU A 173 18.59 21.58 10.30
N GLU A 174 19.20 22.65 10.84
CA GLU A 174 18.94 24.04 10.44
C GLU A 174 20.25 24.67 9.95
N VAL A 175 20.31 25.05 8.68
CA VAL A 175 21.54 25.57 8.06
C VAL A 175 21.73 27.04 8.39
N LYS A 176 22.88 27.41 8.98
CA LYS A 176 23.28 28.79 9.25
C LYS A 176 24.51 29.17 8.45
N THR A 177 24.38 30.18 7.58
CA THR A 177 25.53 30.78 6.88
C THR A 177 26.10 31.92 7.70
N VAL A 178 27.41 31.88 7.99
CA VAL A 178 28.14 32.98 8.64
C VAL A 178 29.23 33.46 7.70
N SER A 179 29.23 34.75 7.38
CA SER A 179 30.22 35.38 6.48
C SER A 179 31.04 36.42 7.23
N MET A 180 32.36 36.34 7.12
CA MET A 180 33.30 37.27 7.75
C MET A 180 34.33 37.74 6.72
N ALA A 181 34.41 39.05 6.50
CA ALA A 181 35.47 39.64 5.68
C ALA A 181 36.81 39.55 6.42
N LEU A 182 37.83 38.96 5.78
CA LEU A 182 39.18 38.90 6.34
C LEU A 182 40.02 40.06 5.81
N PRO A 183 40.84 40.72 6.65
CA PRO A 183 41.75 41.75 6.20
C PRO A 183 42.83 41.18 5.26
N LYS A 184 43.24 41.98 4.26
CA LYS A 184 44.37 41.68 3.38
C LYS A 184 45.66 41.66 4.22
N LYS A 185 46.32 40.51 4.35
CA LYS A 185 47.70 40.47 4.87
C LYS A 185 48.59 41.22 3.86
N PHE A 186 49.24 42.29 4.33
CA PHE A 186 50.43 42.84 3.67
C PHE A 186 51.59 41.85 3.82
#